data_AF-A0A937C285-F1
#
_entry.id   AF-A0A937C285-F1
#
_cell.length_a   1.000
_cell.length_b   1.000
_cell.length_c   1.000
_cell.angle_alpha   90.00
_cell.angle_beta   90.00
_cell.angle_gamma   90.00
#
_symmetry.space_group_name_H-M   'P 1'
#
loop_
_entity.id
_entity.type
_entity.pdbx_description
1 polymer ?
#
loop_
_entity_poly.entity_id
_entity_poly.type
_entity_poly.pdbx_seq_one_letter_code
_entity_poly.pdbx_strand_id
1 'polypeptide(L)'
;MFYLLDVVDVTVSKSFDWMPLIVVSATILLEWAVMLLLKYNPWKKALLDSLIVNAASLLLGYVLIRYMDSLFNSYQLVNLLALFLITAVVETGILYLLNRAKPWQKTVITGVVINVASYLAFFLLIQSGVF
;
A
#
# COMPACT_ATOMS: atom_id res chain seq x y z
N MET A 1 0.37 -0.63 -2.99
CA MET A 1 1.74 -1.11 -2.68
C MET A 1 2.28 -2.13 -3.69
N PHE A 2 1.47 -3.06 -4.20
CA PHE A 2 1.91 -4.06 -5.18
C PHE A 2 2.45 -3.47 -6.50
N TYR A 3 1.91 -2.36 -6.98
CA TYR A 3 2.46 -1.63 -8.13
C TYR A 3 3.80 -0.95 -7.88
N LEU A 4 4.17 -0.68 -6.62
CA LEU A 4 5.48 -0.12 -6.30
C LEU A 4 6.58 -1.15 -6.51
N LEU A 5 6.29 -2.43 -6.32
CA LEU A 5 7.23 -3.49 -6.60
C LEU A 5 7.47 -3.66 -8.11
N ASP A 6 6.47 -3.38 -8.93
CA ASP A 6 6.61 -3.37 -10.40
C ASP A 6 7.53 -2.23 -10.87
N VAL A 7 7.40 -1.04 -10.27
CA VAL A 7 8.34 0.07 -10.45
C VAL A 7 9.73 -0.28 -9.91
N VAL A 8 9.83 -0.93 -8.74
CA VAL A 8 11.11 -1.37 -8.16
C VAL A 8 11.79 -2.38 -9.08
N ASP A 9 11.08 -3.37 -9.65
CA ASP A 9 11.69 -4.43 -10.45
C ASP A 9 12.24 -3.90 -11.78
N VAL A 10 11.55 -2.93 -12.40
CA VAL A 10 12.04 -2.23 -13.61
C VAL A 10 13.30 -1.39 -13.30
N THR A 11 13.36 -0.76 -12.13
CA THR A 11 14.42 0.18 -11.75
C THR A 11 15.67 -0.50 -11.16
N VAL A 12 15.54 -1.65 -10.47
CA VAL A 12 16.67 -2.36 -9.81
C VAL A 12 17.74 -2.84 -10.80
N SER A 13 17.42 -2.96 -12.09
CA SER A 13 18.40 -3.34 -13.12
C SER A 13 19.45 -2.25 -13.41
N LYS A 14 19.23 -0.98 -13.02
CA LYS A 14 20.16 0.12 -13.29
C LYS A 14 20.16 1.17 -12.16
N SER A 15 21.23 1.16 -11.36
CA SER A 15 21.60 2.19 -10.37
C SER A 15 20.81 2.16 -9.05
N PHE A 16 21.46 2.61 -7.97
CA PHE A 16 20.88 2.76 -6.64
C PHE A 16 19.83 3.89 -6.67
N ASP A 17 18.63 3.56 -7.12
CA ASP A 17 17.55 4.53 -7.26
C ASP A 17 16.86 4.73 -5.91
N TRP A 18 16.85 5.96 -5.41
CA TRP A 18 16.20 6.33 -4.13
C TRP A 18 14.68 6.37 -4.26
N MET A 19 14.17 6.32 -5.50
CA MET A 19 12.76 6.51 -5.81
C MET A 19 11.83 5.52 -5.08
N PRO A 20 12.11 4.20 -5.02
CA PRO A 20 11.30 3.27 -4.23
C PRO A 20 11.21 3.62 -2.76
N LEU A 21 12.32 4.05 -2.15
CA LEU A 21 12.37 4.42 -0.74
C LEU A 21 11.51 5.66 -0.47
N ILE A 22 11.55 6.64 -1.37
CA ILE A 22 10.73 7.85 -1.30
C ILE A 22 9.25 7.48 -1.38
N VAL A 23 8.84 6.62 -2.32
CA VAL A 23 7.42 6.28 -2.49
C VAL A 23 6.90 5.45 -1.33
N VAL A 24 7.68 4.48 -0.83
CA VAL A 24 7.30 3.71 0.35
C VAL A 24 7.17 4.63 1.56
N SER A 25 8.12 5.55 1.77
CA SER A 25 8.06 6.51 2.88
C SER A 25 6.86 7.44 2.76
N ALA A 26 6.56 7.95 1.56
CA ALA A 26 5.40 8.79 1.31
C ALA A 26 4.08 8.04 1.54
N THR A 27 4.02 6.76 1.15
CA THR A 27 2.86 5.89 1.40
C THR A 27 2.65 5.72 2.91
N ILE A 28 3.69 5.36 3.66
CA ILE A 28 3.61 5.22 5.13
C ILE A 28 3.11 6.51 5.79
N LEU A 29 3.64 7.67 5.38
CA LEU A 29 3.22 8.96 5.93
C LEU A 29 1.75 9.28 5.59
N LEU A 30 1.30 8.94 4.39
CA LEU A 30 -0.08 9.12 3.97
C LEU A 30 -1.02 8.26 4.81
N GLU A 31 -0.74 6.97 4.97
CA GLU A 31 -1.61 6.09 5.78
C GLU A 31 -1.61 6.50 7.25
N TRP A 32 -0.45 6.89 7.77
CA TRP A 32 -0.32 7.45 9.12
C TRP A 32 -1.22 8.68 9.29
N ALA A 33 -1.19 9.60 8.33
CA ALA A 33 -2.05 10.79 8.33
C ALA A 33 -3.53 10.42 8.26
N VAL A 34 -3.93 9.47 7.40
CA VAL A 34 -5.31 8.99 7.28
C VAL A 34 -5.79 8.36 8.60
N MET A 35 -4.98 7.52 9.25
CA MET A 35 -5.33 6.93 10.54
C MET A 35 -5.49 7.98 11.64
N LEU A 36 -4.70 9.04 11.61
CA LEU A 36 -4.83 10.18 12.52
C LEU A 36 -6.12 10.96 12.28
N LEU A 37 -6.42 11.28 11.01
CA LEU A 37 -7.63 12.01 10.61
C LEU A 37 -8.89 11.24 11.02
N LEU A 38 -8.90 9.91 10.85
CA LEU A 38 -10.00 9.04 11.25
C LEU A 38 -10.04 8.73 12.75
N LYS A 39 -9.11 9.28 13.53
CA LYS A 39 -8.96 8.99 14.97
C LYS A 39 -8.99 7.47 15.22
N TYR A 40 -8.29 6.71 14.38
CA TYR A 40 -8.23 5.25 14.46
C TYR A 40 -7.35 4.83 15.64
N ASN A 41 -6.14 5.36 15.70
CA ASN A 41 -5.12 5.10 16.73
C ASN A 41 -4.34 6.37 17.14
N PRO A 42 -3.71 6.38 18.33
CA PRO A 42 -2.83 7.46 18.74
C PRO A 42 -1.58 7.52 17.85
N TRP A 43 -1.00 8.72 17.69
CA TRP A 43 0.01 9.01 16.68
C TRP A 43 1.19 8.02 16.60
N LYS A 44 1.76 7.63 17.75
CA LYS A 44 2.88 6.65 17.79
C LYS A 44 2.45 5.28 17.30
N LYS A 45 1.27 4.83 17.71
CA LYS A 45 0.72 3.54 17.31
C LYS A 45 0.30 3.56 15.84
N ALA A 46 -0.30 4.64 15.37
CA ALA A 46 -0.68 4.78 13.96
C ALA A 46 0.54 4.72 13.04
N LEU A 47 1.67 5.33 13.43
CA LEU A 47 2.90 5.27 12.63
C LEU A 47 3.46 3.85 12.58
N LEU A 48 3.52 3.17 13.73
CA LEU A 48 3.97 1.79 13.82
C LEU A 48 3.06 0.84 13.03
N ASP A 49 1.74 0.99 13.15
CA ASP A 49 0.78 0.19 12.41
C ASP A 49 0.95 0.38 10.90
N SER A 50 1.13 1.62 10.42
CA SER A 50 1.37 1.89 8.99
C SER A 50 2.67 1.25 8.52
N LEU A 51 3.75 1.36 9.29
CA LEU A 51 5.04 0.72 8.98
C LEU A 51 4.89 -0.80 8.85
N ILE A 52 4.21 -1.45 9.79
CA ILE A 52 4.03 -2.90 9.79
C ILE A 52 3.13 -3.33 8.62
N VAL A 53 2.01 -2.64 8.39
CA VAL A 53 1.10 -2.92 7.28
C VAL A 53 1.84 -2.80 5.95
N ASN A 54 2.58 -1.71 5.73
CA ASN A 54 3.36 -1.50 4.51
C ASN A 54 4.46 -2.57 4.34
N ALA A 55 5.23 -2.86 5.39
CA ALA A 55 6.28 -3.87 5.32
C ALA A 55 5.70 -5.27 4.99
N ALA A 56 4.59 -5.65 5.61
CA ALA A 56 3.92 -6.92 5.36
C ALA A 56 3.30 -6.97 3.95
N SER A 57 2.70 -5.87 3.48
CA SER A 57 2.20 -5.74 2.11
C SER A 57 3.31 -5.85 1.06
N LEU A 58 4.50 -5.28 1.29
CA LEU A 58 5.64 -5.46 0.38
C LEU A 58 6.09 -6.91 0.31
N LEU A 59 6.20 -7.59 1.46
CA LEU A 59 6.59 -9.00 1.50
C LEU A 59 5.59 -9.87 0.76
N LEU A 60 4.29 -9.64 0.97
CA LEU A 60 3.24 -10.33 0.22
C LEU A 60 3.31 -10.02 -1.28
N GLY A 61 3.66 -8.80 -1.63
CA GLY A 61 3.75 -8.37 -3.02
C GLY A 61 4.86 -9.06 -3.77
N TYR A 62 6.02 -9.18 -3.12
CA TYR A 62 7.15 -9.90 -3.65
C TYR A 62 6.80 -11.37 -3.91
N VAL A 63 6.03 -11.98 -3.00
CA VAL A 63 5.51 -13.34 -3.19
C VAL A 63 4.53 -13.38 -4.37
N LEU A 64 3.59 -12.44 -4.45
CA LEU A 64 2.59 -12.41 -5.52
C LEU A 64 3.21 -12.22 -6.91
N ILE A 65 4.22 -11.38 -7.07
CA ILE A 65 4.95 -11.22 -8.34
C ILE A 65 5.54 -12.56 -8.78
N ARG A 66 6.17 -13.29 -7.86
CA ARG A 66 6.82 -14.57 -8.17
C ARG A 66 5.86 -15.67 -8.63
N TYR A 67 4.61 -15.66 -8.14
CA TYR A 67 3.63 -16.72 -8.42
C TYR A 67 2.50 -16.31 -9.35
N MET A 68 2.29 -15.00 -9.55
CA MET A 68 1.18 -14.42 -10.32
C MET A 68 1.65 -13.29 -11.24
N ASP A 69 2.80 -13.50 -11.89
CA ASP A 69 3.48 -12.52 -12.75
C ASP A 69 2.58 -11.92 -13.85
N SER A 70 1.59 -12.68 -14.34
CA SER A 70 0.61 -12.21 -15.32
C SER A 70 -0.28 -11.06 -14.83
N LEU A 71 -0.47 -10.91 -13.52
CA LEU A 71 -1.23 -9.80 -12.94
C LEU A 71 -0.42 -8.50 -12.91
N PHE A 72 0.90 -8.59 -12.93
CA PHE A 72 1.81 -7.45 -12.82
C PHE A 72 2.27 -6.97 -14.20
N ASN A 73 2.55 -7.90 -15.13
CA ASN A 73 3.03 -7.59 -16.48
C ASN A 73 1.99 -6.99 -17.45
N SER A 74 0.77 -6.71 -17.00
CA SER A 74 -0.29 -6.16 -17.85
C SER A 74 -1.06 -5.06 -17.14
N TYR A 75 -0.87 -3.82 -17.58
CA TYR A 75 -1.53 -2.60 -17.07
C TYR A 75 -3.01 -2.47 -17.48
N GLN A 76 -3.72 -3.59 -17.61
CA GLN A 76 -5.15 -3.59 -17.86
C GLN A 76 -5.90 -3.13 -16.60
N LEU A 77 -6.97 -2.36 -16.78
CA LEU A 77 -7.82 -1.88 -15.69
C LEU A 77 -8.29 -3.02 -14.77
N VAL A 78 -8.55 -4.20 -15.32
CA VAL A 78 -8.95 -5.39 -14.57
C VAL A 78 -7.86 -5.85 -13.60
N ASN A 79 -6.58 -5.83 -14.03
CA ASN A 79 -5.45 -6.21 -13.19
C ASN A 79 -5.18 -5.16 -12.10
N LEU A 80 -5.30 -3.87 -12.45
CA LEU A 80 -5.23 -2.77 -11.49
C LEU A 80 -6.27 -2.89 -10.37
N LEU A 81 -7.52 -3.22 -10.74
CA LEU A 81 -8.61 -3.47 -9.79
C LEU A 81 -8.38 -4.73 -8.96
N ALA A 82 -7.87 -5.81 -9.56
CA ALA A 82 -7.54 -7.03 -8.83
C ALA A 82 -6.44 -6.75 -7.78
N LEU A 83 -5.36 -6.06 -8.17
CA LEU A 83 -4.28 -5.69 -7.27
C LEU A 83 -4.76 -4.73 -6.16
N PHE A 84 -5.65 -3.80 -6.47
CA PHE A 84 -6.30 -2.94 -5.48
C PHE A 84 -7.07 -3.77 -4.45
N LEU A 85 -7.93 -4.68 -4.89
CA LEU A 85 -8.75 -5.51 -4.02
C LEU A 85 -7.90 -6.43 -3.14
N ILE A 86 -6.87 -7.06 -3.71
CA ILE A 86 -5.94 -7.89 -2.93
C ILE A 86 -5.24 -7.04 -1.87
N THR A 87 -4.75 -5.85 -2.24
CA THR A 87 -4.09 -4.92 -1.30
C THR A 87 -5.05 -4.54 -0.18
N ALA A 88 -6.27 -4.11 -0.52
CA ALA A 88 -7.26 -3.69 0.44
C ALA A 88 -7.65 -4.80 1.42
N VAL A 89 -7.82 -6.03 0.95
CA VAL A 89 -8.13 -7.19 1.80
C VAL A 89 -6.96 -7.52 2.72
N VAL A 90 -5.75 -7.58 2.18
CA VAL A 90 -4.53 -7.89 2.93
C VAL A 90 -4.27 -6.84 4.01
N GLU A 91 -4.25 -5.56 3.65
CA GLU A 91 -3.95 -4.47 4.56
C GLU A 91 -5.02 -4.32 5.63
N THR A 92 -6.30 -4.42 5.26
CA THR A 92 -7.40 -4.40 6.24
C THR A 92 -7.30 -5.58 7.20
N GLY A 93 -6.94 -6.77 6.69
CA GLY A 93 -6.70 -7.96 7.50
C GLY A 93 -5.57 -7.77 8.51
N ILE A 94 -4.41 -7.26 8.06
CA ILE A 94 -3.26 -6.98 8.92
C ILE A 94 -3.62 -5.91 9.95
N LEU A 95 -4.26 -4.81 9.52
CA LEU A 95 -4.68 -3.73 10.40
C LEU A 95 -5.65 -4.20 11.49
N TYR A 96 -6.54 -5.13 11.15
CA TYR A 96 -7.44 -5.79 12.10
C TYR A 96 -6.67 -6.66 13.09
N LEU A 97 -5.71 -7.46 12.62
CA LEU A 97 -4.88 -8.31 13.47
C LEU A 97 -4.04 -7.49 14.47
N LEU A 98 -3.53 -6.33 14.06
CA LEU A 98 -2.79 -5.39 14.93
C LEU A 98 -3.72 -4.64 15.92
N ASN A 99 -5.02 -4.59 15.64
CA ASN A 99 -5.99 -3.80 16.39
C ASN A 99 -7.26 -4.58 16.74
N ARG A 100 -7.15 -5.84 17.17
CA ARG A 100 -8.29 -6.72 17.45
C ARG A 100 -9.31 -6.15 18.46
N ALA A 101 -8.90 -5.22 19.31
CA ALA A 101 -9.78 -4.52 20.25
C ALA A 101 -10.73 -3.51 19.58
N LYS A 102 -10.49 -3.13 18.31
CA LYS A 102 -11.32 -2.19 17.56
C LYS A 102 -12.47 -2.92 16.86
N PRO A 103 -13.64 -2.26 16.68
CA PRO A 103 -14.75 -2.84 15.93
C PRO A 103 -14.36 -3.11 14.47
N TRP A 104 -14.72 -4.29 13.95
CA TRP A 104 -14.45 -4.70 12.57
C TRP A 104 -14.89 -3.65 11.55
N GLN A 105 -16.10 -3.09 11.69
CA GLN A 105 -16.62 -2.04 10.80
C GLN A 105 -15.70 -0.82 10.73
N LYS A 106 -15.15 -0.38 11.86
CA LYS A 106 -14.23 0.76 11.90
C LYS A 106 -12.92 0.43 11.19
N THR A 107 -12.42 -0.79 11.36
CA THR A 107 -11.21 -1.26 10.67
C THR A 107 -11.42 -1.35 9.16
N VAL A 108 -12.54 -1.89 8.69
CA VAL A 108 -12.88 -1.97 7.27
C VAL A 108 -12.96 -0.59 6.65
N ILE A 109 -13.68 0.35 7.26
CA ILE A 109 -13.77 1.73 6.76
C ILE A 109 -12.38 2.37 6.70
N THR A 110 -11.58 2.21 7.75
CA THR A 110 -10.22 2.77 7.80
C THR A 110 -9.34 2.16 6.69
N GLY A 111 -9.35 0.83 6.53
CA GLY A 111 -8.58 0.13 5.51
C GLY A 111 -8.97 0.51 4.08
N VAL A 112 -10.27 0.66 3.80
CA VAL A 112 -10.77 1.14 2.51
C VAL A 112 -10.33 2.58 2.24
N VAL A 113 -10.47 3.49 3.22
CA VAL A 113 -10.06 4.90 3.04
C VAL A 113 -8.55 5.01 2.83
N ILE A 114 -7.75 4.24 3.58
CA ILE A 114 -6.29 4.16 3.40
C ILE A 114 -5.95 3.70 1.97
N ASN A 115 -6.56 2.62 1.51
CA ASN A 115 -6.28 2.07 0.19
C ASN A 115 -6.70 3.02 -0.94
N VAL A 116 -7.87 3.64 -0.84
CA VAL A 116 -8.34 4.64 -1.79
C VAL A 116 -7.41 5.86 -1.81
N ALA A 117 -7.03 6.38 -0.64
CA ALA A 117 -6.12 7.51 -0.56
C ALA A 117 -4.75 7.18 -1.19
N SER A 118 -4.22 5.98 -0.92
CA SER A 118 -2.93 5.53 -1.45
C SER A 118 -2.97 5.35 -2.97
N TYR A 119 -4.05 4.78 -3.51
CA TYR A 119 -4.23 4.66 -4.96
C TYR A 119 -4.43 6.02 -5.64
N LEU A 120 -5.17 6.95 -5.02
CA LEU A 120 -5.32 8.31 -5.55
C LEU A 120 -3.98 9.06 -5.55
N ALA A 121 -3.21 8.98 -4.47
CA ALA A 121 -1.88 9.57 -4.40
C ALA A 121 -0.96 9.00 -5.49
N PHE A 122 -1.00 7.68 -5.69
CA PHE A 122 -0.25 7.03 -6.76
C PHE A 122 -0.68 7.48 -8.16
N PHE A 123 -1.99 7.55 -8.43
CA PHE A 123 -2.52 8.04 -9.71
C PHE A 123 -2.06 9.47 -10.02
N LEU A 124 -2.07 10.35 -9.01
CA LEU A 124 -1.59 11.72 -9.15
C LEU A 124 -0.08 11.80 -9.43
N LEU A 125 0.73 10.91 -8.84
CA LEU A 125 2.17 10.81 -9.09
C LEU A 125 2.49 10.34 -10.52
N ILE A 126 1.71 9.40 -11.07
CA ILE A 126 1.84 9.00 -12.48
C ILE A 126 1.47 10.18 -13.39
N GLN A 127 0.34 10.83 -13.11
CA GLN A 127 -0.14 11.93 -13.95
C GLN A 127 0.81 13.14 -13.97
N SER A 128 1.53 13.39 -12.88
CA SER A 128 2.50 14.49 -12.80
C SER A 128 3.81 14.25 -13.54
N GLY A 129 3.99 13.06 -14.16
CA GLY A 129 5.21 12.70 -14.89
C GLY A 129 6.43 12.50 -13.98
N VAL A 130 6.19 12.26 -12.69
CA VAL A 130 7.22 11.86 -11.72
C VAL A 130 7.61 10.38 -11.93
N PHE A 131 6.80 9.63 -12.68
CA PHE A 131 7.01 8.26 -13.16
C PHE A 131 6.71 8.14 -14.65
#